data_AF-A0A919C1U4-F1
#
_entry.id   AF-A0A919C1U4-F1
#
_cell.length_a   1.000
_cell.length_b   1.000
_cell.length_c   1.000
_cell.angle_alpha   90.00
_cell.angle_beta   90.00
_cell.angle_gamma   90.00
#
_symmetry.space_group_name_H-M   'P 1'
#
loop_
_entity.id
_entity.type
_entity.pdbx_description
1 polymer ?
#
loop_
_entity_poly.entity_id
_entity_poly.type
_entity_poly.pdbx_seq_one_letter_code
_entity_poly.pdbx_strand_id
1 'polypeptide(L)'
;MARIYTAYGKFYLRTSLSTARGQEFAADLSAARIAGRDATASALREIPVLSASHDFYLESYATLGLQARLLPPRGEFFGGFGRLLTARELELADLRAELPEQPAGPYDSHPPIAERVRRIEALPADGRADEAKGAALALLTDPARTLGALEDAVLADELLRHPRAADWEALLDASMAAGLSTAQTPLHRALAGYTGQPATLSALLDVIDDGRLWRLAEKLPLSPEAAAAKGRAFREFVRPVLRRSLRTMVLAEFSSRSLLHWEFSWTRPATVRLPGWSSETQDAGPEAALQEAVDAALADHPDTTPLRALLPPATQPA
;
A
#
# COMPACT_ATOMS: atom_id res chain seq x y z
N MET A 1 -18.88 -42.60 0.98
CA MET A 1 -17.47 -42.66 0.54
C MET A 1 -16.63 -41.46 0.95
N ALA A 2 -17.07 -40.21 0.73
CA ALA A 2 -16.31 -39.00 1.10
C ALA A 2 -15.79 -38.99 2.56
N ARG A 3 -16.59 -39.43 3.55
CA ARG A 3 -16.20 -39.44 4.97
C ARG A 3 -14.96 -40.31 5.27
N ILE A 4 -14.80 -41.44 4.57
CA ILE A 4 -13.67 -42.36 4.76
C ILE A 4 -12.40 -41.73 4.17
N TYR A 5 -12.48 -41.19 2.94
CA TYR A 5 -11.36 -40.48 2.32
C TYR A 5 -10.95 -39.22 3.11
N THR A 6 -11.91 -38.45 3.63
CA THR A 6 -11.61 -37.30 4.50
C THR A 6 -10.96 -37.73 5.82
N ALA A 7 -11.41 -38.82 6.45
CA ALA A 7 -10.82 -39.32 7.67
C ALA A 7 -9.38 -39.80 7.45
N TYR A 8 -9.15 -40.56 6.38
CA TYR A 8 -7.82 -41.00 5.97
C TYR A 8 -6.89 -39.81 5.67
N GLY A 9 -7.37 -38.82 4.90
CA GLY A 9 -6.60 -37.61 4.59
C GLY A 9 -6.22 -36.81 5.85
N LYS A 10 -7.16 -36.63 6.80
CA LYS A 10 -6.87 -35.97 8.08
C LYS A 10 -5.83 -36.73 8.91
N PHE A 11 -5.92 -38.06 8.96
CA PHE A 11 -4.94 -38.89 9.67
C PHE A 11 -3.56 -38.79 9.01
N TYR A 12 -3.50 -38.99 7.68
CA TYR A 12 -2.27 -38.89 6.90
C TYR A 12 -1.57 -37.54 7.10
N LEU A 13 -2.31 -36.44 6.99
CA LEU A 13 -1.79 -35.09 7.21
C LEU A 13 -1.28 -34.92 8.65
N ARG A 14 -2.07 -35.31 9.66
CA ARG A 14 -1.64 -35.17 11.07
C ARG A 14 -0.34 -35.91 11.36
N THR A 15 -0.21 -37.14 10.86
CA THR A 15 0.99 -37.96 11.08
C THR A 15 2.19 -37.37 10.33
N SER A 16 2.03 -37.04 9.05
CA SER A 16 3.12 -36.51 8.22
C SER A 16 3.60 -35.14 8.70
N LEU A 17 2.68 -34.25 9.07
CA LEU A 17 3.01 -32.91 9.57
C LEU A 17 3.65 -32.96 10.98
N SER A 18 3.32 -33.98 11.79
CA SER A 18 4.02 -34.18 13.07
C SER A 18 5.50 -34.54 12.87
N THR A 19 5.81 -35.39 11.88
CA THR A 19 7.19 -35.70 11.51
C THR A 19 7.90 -34.47 10.97
N ALA A 20 7.25 -33.68 10.10
CA ALA A 20 7.81 -32.44 9.56
C ALA A 20 8.19 -31.45 10.68
N ARG A 21 7.31 -31.26 11.68
CA ARG A 21 7.62 -30.43 12.86
C ARG A 21 8.83 -30.92 13.65
N GLY A 22 9.00 -32.24 13.78
CA GLY A 22 10.20 -32.83 14.40
C GLY A 22 11.48 -32.54 13.62
N GLN A 23 11.40 -32.59 12.28
CA GLN A 23 12.51 -32.26 11.39
C GLN A 23 12.90 -30.78 11.47
N GLU A 24 11.93 -29.86 11.57
CA GLU A 24 12.20 -28.44 11.79
C GLU A 24 13.01 -28.19 13.06
N PHE A 25 12.63 -28.80 14.20
CA PHE A 25 13.40 -28.65 15.44
C PHE A 25 14.81 -29.25 15.34
N ALA A 26 14.98 -30.36 14.63
CA ALA A 26 16.29 -30.96 14.40
C ALA A 26 17.17 -30.08 13.49
N ALA A 27 16.57 -29.42 12.50
CA ALA A 27 17.23 -28.45 11.63
C ALA A 27 17.67 -27.21 12.44
N ASP A 28 16.80 -26.66 13.27
CA ASP A 28 17.10 -25.53 14.17
C ASP A 28 18.30 -25.84 15.08
N LEU A 29 18.29 -27.02 15.71
CA LEU A 29 19.40 -27.46 16.56
C LEU A 29 20.71 -27.61 15.77
N SER A 30 20.62 -28.09 14.52
CA SER A 30 21.79 -28.21 13.65
C SER A 30 22.33 -26.84 13.23
N ALA A 31 21.45 -25.88 12.92
CA ALA A 31 21.81 -24.50 12.64
C ALA A 31 22.50 -23.86 13.87
N ALA A 32 21.94 -24.02 15.07
CA ALA A 32 22.53 -23.52 16.30
C ALA A 32 23.93 -24.10 16.58
N ARG A 33 24.17 -25.37 16.26
CA ARG A 33 25.52 -25.97 16.38
C ARG A 33 26.53 -25.36 15.40
N ILE A 34 26.09 -25.01 14.19
CA ILE A 34 26.95 -24.51 13.11
C ILE A 34 27.17 -23.00 13.26
N ALA A 35 26.10 -22.22 13.25
CA ALA A 35 26.11 -20.75 13.24
C ALA A 35 26.13 -20.13 14.64
N GLY A 36 25.77 -20.89 15.66
CA GLY A 36 25.67 -20.42 17.04
C GLY A 36 24.24 -20.15 17.48
N ARG A 37 24.04 -20.18 18.80
CA ARG A 37 22.72 -20.03 19.44
C ARG A 37 22.07 -18.69 19.11
N ASP A 38 22.79 -17.59 19.36
CA ASP A 38 22.24 -16.24 19.29
C ASP A 38 21.95 -15.83 17.83
N ALA A 39 22.84 -16.18 16.88
CA ALA A 39 22.62 -15.98 15.46
C ALA A 39 21.40 -16.76 14.93
N THR A 40 21.22 -18.01 15.38
CA THR A 40 20.06 -18.84 14.98
C THR A 40 18.76 -18.28 15.55
N ALA A 41 18.76 -17.86 16.83
CA ALA A 41 17.59 -17.22 17.44
C ALA A 41 17.23 -15.89 16.76
N SER A 42 18.24 -15.07 16.44
CA SER A 42 18.07 -13.83 15.69
C SER A 42 17.45 -14.07 14.31
N ALA A 43 17.99 -15.01 13.54
CA ALA A 43 17.46 -15.36 12.22
C ALA A 43 16.00 -15.84 12.27
N LEU A 44 15.63 -16.63 13.27
CA LEU A 44 14.24 -17.07 13.46
C LEU A 44 13.30 -15.90 13.82
N ARG A 45 13.79 -14.91 14.58
CA ARG A 45 13.03 -13.69 14.91
C ARG A 45 12.79 -12.78 13.72
N GLU A 46 13.68 -12.78 12.72
CA GLU A 46 13.49 -11.99 11.50
C GLU A 46 12.33 -12.50 10.64
N ILE A 47 12.01 -13.81 10.66
CA ILE A 47 11.05 -14.43 9.73
C ILE A 47 9.68 -13.73 9.72
N PRO A 48 8.99 -13.51 10.86
CA PRO A 48 7.68 -12.88 10.86
C PRO A 48 7.73 -11.42 10.38
N VAL A 49 8.77 -10.70 10.77
CA VAL A 49 8.97 -9.29 10.42
C VAL A 49 9.23 -9.15 8.92
N LEU A 50 10.13 -9.97 8.37
CA LEU A 50 10.43 -9.99 6.94
C LEU A 50 9.23 -10.44 6.12
N SER A 51 8.46 -11.44 6.58
CA SER A 51 7.24 -11.88 5.89
C SER A 51 6.22 -10.75 5.78
N ALA A 52 5.86 -10.13 6.92
CA ALA A 52 4.89 -9.04 6.93
C ALA A 52 5.38 -7.81 6.13
N SER A 53 6.67 -7.49 6.23
CA SER A 53 7.28 -6.39 5.49
C SER A 53 7.32 -6.65 3.98
N HIS A 54 7.55 -7.90 3.58
CA HIS A 54 7.58 -8.29 2.18
C HIS A 54 6.19 -8.25 1.54
N ASP A 55 5.16 -8.71 2.26
CA ASP A 55 3.77 -8.60 1.81
C ASP A 55 3.39 -7.12 1.62
N PHE A 56 3.68 -6.28 2.61
CA PHE A 56 3.47 -4.84 2.51
C PHE A 56 4.25 -4.21 1.33
N TYR A 57 5.50 -4.63 1.11
CA TYR A 57 6.33 -4.18 0.01
C TYR A 57 5.73 -4.52 -1.36
N LEU A 58 5.27 -5.76 -1.53
CA LEU A 58 4.65 -6.21 -2.77
C LEU A 58 3.38 -5.41 -3.06
N GLU A 59 2.51 -5.25 -2.06
CA GLU A 59 1.23 -4.55 -2.19
C GLU A 59 1.39 -3.05 -2.43
N SER A 60 2.38 -2.41 -1.79
CA SER A 60 2.49 -0.94 -1.78
C SER A 60 3.50 -0.39 -2.78
N TYR A 61 4.53 -1.17 -3.15
CA TYR A 61 5.66 -0.68 -3.95
C TYR A 61 5.91 -1.52 -5.20
N ALA A 62 6.16 -2.82 -5.07
CA ALA A 62 6.59 -3.64 -6.21
C ALA A 62 5.52 -3.70 -7.33
N THR A 63 4.24 -3.70 -6.92
CA THR A 63 3.10 -3.75 -7.84
C THR A 63 2.46 -2.39 -8.13
N LEU A 64 3.04 -1.29 -7.61
CA LEU A 64 2.54 0.07 -7.78
C LEU A 64 2.30 0.42 -9.26
N GLY A 65 3.22 0.01 -10.14
CA GLY A 65 3.22 0.28 -11.57
C GLY A 65 2.19 -0.46 -12.41
N LEU A 66 1.52 -1.50 -11.88
CA LEU A 66 0.76 -2.43 -12.70
C LEU A 66 -0.41 -1.77 -13.45
N GLN A 67 -1.11 -0.82 -12.81
CA GLN A 67 -2.19 -0.08 -13.47
C GLN A 67 -1.70 0.81 -14.61
N ALA A 68 -0.50 1.37 -14.48
CA ALA A 68 0.17 2.15 -15.52
C ALA A 68 0.93 1.28 -16.54
N ARG A 69 0.86 -0.06 -16.41
CA ARG A 69 1.66 -1.02 -17.21
C ARG A 69 3.16 -0.70 -17.18
N LEU A 70 3.65 -0.32 -16.01
CA LEU A 70 5.06 -0.07 -15.75
C LEU A 70 5.57 -1.05 -14.70
N LEU A 71 6.84 -1.43 -14.84
CA LEU A 71 7.59 -2.09 -13.79
C LEU A 71 8.50 -1.09 -13.06
N PRO A 72 8.86 -1.37 -11.79
CA PRO A 72 9.94 -0.66 -11.12
C PRO A 72 11.24 -0.68 -11.95
N PRO A 73 12.18 0.24 -11.67
CA PRO A 73 13.48 0.25 -12.34
C PRO A 73 14.15 -1.12 -12.31
N ARG A 74 15.05 -1.38 -13.24
CA ARG A 74 15.69 -2.68 -13.41
C ARG A 74 16.36 -3.15 -12.10
N GLY A 75 16.02 -4.35 -11.64
CA GLY A 75 16.53 -4.93 -10.38
C GLY A 75 15.84 -4.40 -9.12
N GLU A 76 15.04 -3.35 -9.21
CA GLU A 76 14.35 -2.75 -8.08
C GLU A 76 13.03 -3.46 -7.75
N PHE A 77 12.49 -4.36 -8.59
CA PHE A 77 11.30 -5.12 -8.20
C PHE A 77 11.57 -5.96 -6.95
N PHE A 78 12.77 -6.55 -6.82
CA PHE A 78 13.22 -7.20 -5.59
C PHE A 78 14.15 -6.32 -4.75
N GLY A 79 14.99 -5.49 -5.40
CA GLY A 79 15.94 -4.62 -4.71
C GLY A 79 15.29 -3.54 -3.85
N GLY A 80 14.10 -3.07 -4.23
CA GLY A 80 13.33 -2.09 -3.47
C GLY A 80 12.99 -2.58 -2.06
N PHE A 81 12.86 -3.89 -1.85
CA PHE A 81 12.62 -4.45 -0.52
C PHE A 81 13.77 -4.14 0.45
N GLY A 82 15.02 -4.25 -0.02
CA GLY A 82 16.19 -3.88 0.79
C GLY A 82 16.21 -2.40 1.16
N ARG A 83 15.73 -1.52 0.25
CA ARG A 83 15.60 -0.08 0.52
C ARG A 83 14.53 0.21 1.57
N LEU A 84 13.38 -0.46 1.48
CA LEU A 84 12.32 -0.38 2.48
C LEU A 84 12.82 -0.81 3.87
N LEU A 85 13.49 -1.97 3.96
CA LEU A 85 14.03 -2.47 5.22
C LEU A 85 15.05 -1.50 5.84
N THR A 86 15.93 -0.92 5.01
CA THR A 86 16.91 0.07 5.46
C THR A 86 16.22 1.34 5.95
N ALA A 87 15.24 1.85 5.19
CA ALA A 87 14.54 3.08 5.53
C ALA A 87 13.67 2.98 6.79
N ARG A 88 13.20 1.77 7.12
CA ARG A 88 12.31 1.49 8.27
C ARG A 88 12.98 0.69 9.38
N GLU A 89 14.32 0.65 9.43
CA GLU A 89 15.08 -0.20 10.34
C GLU A 89 14.65 -0.07 11.81
N LEU A 90 14.42 1.16 12.29
CA LEU A 90 14.00 1.44 13.66
C LEU A 90 12.61 0.91 13.98
N GLU A 91 11.65 1.08 13.07
CA GLU A 91 10.28 0.56 13.23
C GLU A 91 10.26 -0.97 13.24
N LEU A 92 11.10 -1.58 12.40
CA LEU A 92 11.22 -3.03 12.33
C LEU A 92 11.94 -3.62 13.55
N ALA A 93 12.80 -2.84 14.23
CA ALA A 93 13.49 -3.29 15.44
C ALA A 93 12.50 -3.62 16.57
N ASP A 94 11.45 -2.81 16.74
CA ASP A 94 10.42 -3.07 17.74
C ASP A 94 9.63 -4.35 17.43
N LEU A 95 9.30 -4.58 16.15
CA LEU A 95 8.61 -5.80 15.71
C LEU A 95 9.44 -7.08 15.90
N ARG A 96 10.77 -6.98 15.91
CA ARG A 96 11.67 -8.13 16.18
C ARG A 96 11.67 -8.53 17.65
N ALA A 97 11.35 -7.61 18.55
CA ALA A 97 11.33 -7.88 20.00
C ALA A 97 10.13 -8.74 20.40
N GLU A 98 9.00 -8.62 19.71
CA GLU A 98 7.76 -9.30 20.04
C GLU A 98 7.43 -10.41 19.02
N LEU A 99 7.51 -11.67 19.46
CA LEU A 99 7.13 -12.81 18.62
C LEU A 99 5.62 -13.04 18.64
N PRO A 100 5.00 -13.37 17.50
CA PRO A 100 3.58 -13.64 17.45
C PRO A 100 3.23 -14.91 18.26
N GLU A 101 2.33 -14.78 19.23
CA GLU A 101 1.75 -15.90 19.96
C GLU A 101 0.61 -16.51 19.14
N GLN A 102 0.94 -17.40 18.20
CA GLN A 102 -0.06 -18.15 17.45
C GLN A 102 -0.26 -19.56 18.04
N PRO A 103 -1.50 -19.99 18.29
CA PRO A 103 -1.78 -21.35 18.74
C PRO A 103 -1.43 -22.35 17.64
N ALA A 104 -0.66 -23.39 17.98
CA ALA A 104 -0.31 -24.45 17.04
C ALA A 104 -1.54 -25.22 16.58
N GLY A 105 -1.82 -25.18 15.29
CA GLY A 105 -2.83 -25.97 14.61
C GLY A 105 -2.34 -27.39 14.30
N PRO A 106 -3.22 -28.40 14.35
CA PRO A 106 -2.84 -29.78 14.01
C PRO A 106 -2.46 -30.00 12.53
N TYR A 107 -2.71 -29.00 11.68
CA TYR A 107 -2.40 -29.01 10.24
C TYR A 107 -1.31 -27.99 9.86
N ASP A 108 -0.64 -27.39 10.86
CA ASP A 108 0.48 -26.50 10.59
C ASP A 108 1.69 -27.33 10.17
N SER A 109 2.29 -26.96 9.04
CA SER A 109 3.46 -27.64 8.48
C SER A 109 4.73 -27.36 9.28
N HIS A 110 4.77 -26.25 10.01
CA HIS A 110 5.90 -25.84 10.84
C HIS A 110 5.44 -25.59 12.28
N PRO A 111 6.32 -25.80 13.28
CA PRO A 111 6.05 -25.38 14.64
C PRO A 111 5.91 -23.85 14.73
N PRO A 112 5.17 -23.31 15.72
CA PRO A 112 5.11 -21.88 15.96
C PRO A 112 6.51 -21.27 16.12
N ILE A 113 6.75 -20.13 15.48
CA ILE A 113 8.07 -19.48 15.49
C ILE A 113 8.55 -19.15 16.92
N ALA A 114 7.63 -18.73 17.79
CA ALA A 114 7.90 -18.46 19.20
C ALA A 114 8.38 -19.72 19.96
N GLU A 115 7.89 -20.90 19.59
CA GLU A 115 8.36 -22.15 20.18
C GLU A 115 9.77 -22.50 19.69
N ARG A 116 10.04 -22.33 18.40
CA ARG A 116 11.37 -22.57 17.80
C ARG A 116 12.43 -21.68 18.43
N VAL A 117 12.18 -20.37 18.52
CA VAL A 117 13.08 -19.40 19.16
C VAL A 117 13.36 -19.79 20.61
N ARG A 118 12.31 -20.04 21.40
CA ARG A 118 12.46 -20.41 22.82
C ARG A 118 13.32 -21.66 23.02
N ARG A 119 13.17 -22.67 22.15
CA ARG A 119 13.99 -23.89 22.22
C ARG A 119 15.46 -23.62 21.91
N ILE A 120 15.76 -22.74 20.97
CA ILE A 120 17.14 -22.33 20.68
C ILE A 120 17.72 -21.53 21.84
N GLU A 121 16.99 -20.57 22.38
CA GLU A 121 17.47 -19.74 23.50
C GLU A 121 17.68 -20.52 24.80
N ALA A 122 16.95 -21.61 24.99
CA ALA A 122 17.15 -22.52 26.11
C ALA A 122 18.44 -23.35 26.00
N LEU A 123 19.15 -23.31 24.87
CA LEU A 123 20.45 -23.97 24.74
C LEU A 123 21.52 -23.25 25.59
N PRO A 124 22.52 -23.98 26.11
CA PRO A 124 23.66 -23.38 26.79
C PRO A 124 24.32 -22.30 25.92
N ALA A 125 24.82 -21.24 26.55
CA ALA A 125 25.63 -20.26 25.85
C ALA A 125 26.87 -20.95 25.24
N ASP A 126 27.12 -20.69 23.96
CA ASP A 126 28.22 -21.26 23.20
C ASP A 126 29.42 -20.30 23.05
N GLY A 127 29.30 -19.09 23.63
CA GLY A 127 30.33 -18.05 23.60
C GLY A 127 30.52 -17.39 22.23
N ARG A 128 29.67 -17.70 21.25
CA ARG A 128 29.70 -17.10 19.92
C ARG A 128 28.79 -15.89 19.91
N ALA A 129 29.37 -14.71 19.67
CA ALA A 129 28.59 -13.51 19.44
C ALA A 129 28.04 -13.52 18.01
N ASP A 130 27.04 -12.68 17.74
CA ASP A 130 26.61 -12.39 16.37
C ASP A 130 27.71 -11.56 15.68
N GLU A 131 28.58 -12.24 14.94
CA GLU A 131 29.77 -11.64 14.31
C GLU A 131 29.45 -10.96 12.96
N ALA A 132 28.31 -11.25 12.34
CA ALA A 132 27.99 -10.81 10.98
C ALA A 132 27.09 -9.56 10.97
N LYS A 133 27.71 -8.37 10.93
CA LYS A 133 26.99 -7.08 10.92
C LYS A 133 26.59 -6.56 9.51
N GLY A 134 26.82 -7.35 8.47
CA GLY A 134 26.58 -6.96 7.07
C GLY A 134 25.23 -7.41 6.53
N ALA A 135 24.69 -6.71 5.53
CA ALA A 135 23.50 -7.16 4.81
C ALA A 135 23.79 -8.48 4.07
N ALA A 136 22.82 -9.43 4.08
CA ALA A 136 22.97 -10.72 3.41
C ALA A 136 23.28 -10.61 1.90
N LEU A 137 22.84 -9.52 1.26
CA LEU A 137 23.16 -9.22 -0.14
C LEU A 137 24.67 -9.07 -0.39
N ALA A 138 25.47 -8.72 0.63
CA ALA A 138 26.93 -8.65 0.51
C ALA A 138 27.59 -10.00 0.23
N LEU A 139 26.87 -11.12 0.39
CA LEU A 139 27.34 -12.44 -0.02
C LEU A 139 27.34 -12.63 -1.55
N LEU A 140 26.63 -11.78 -2.30
CA LEU A 140 26.57 -11.83 -3.75
C LEU A 140 27.73 -11.02 -4.35
N THR A 141 28.41 -11.59 -5.36
CA THR A 141 29.51 -10.92 -6.08
C THR A 141 29.08 -9.61 -6.74
N ASP A 142 27.86 -9.57 -7.29
CA ASP A 142 27.26 -8.39 -7.91
C ASP A 142 25.74 -8.40 -7.61
N PRO A 143 25.33 -7.83 -6.45
CA PRO A 143 23.93 -7.87 -6.03
C PRO A 143 22.98 -7.23 -7.04
N ALA A 144 23.39 -6.13 -7.67
CA ALA A 144 22.57 -5.41 -8.64
C ALA A 144 22.29 -6.26 -9.88
N ARG A 145 23.32 -6.92 -10.43
CA ARG A 145 23.14 -7.86 -11.55
C ARG A 145 22.30 -9.06 -11.16
N THR A 146 22.54 -9.65 -10.00
CA THR A 146 21.78 -10.82 -9.53
C THR A 146 20.30 -10.50 -9.33
N LEU A 147 19.96 -9.34 -8.76
CA LEU A 147 18.58 -8.91 -8.60
C LEU A 147 17.90 -8.67 -9.95
N GLY A 148 18.60 -8.10 -10.94
CA GLY A 148 18.11 -8.05 -12.31
C GLY A 148 17.83 -9.44 -12.88
N ALA A 149 18.82 -10.34 -12.84
CA ALA A 149 18.63 -11.70 -13.34
C ALA A 149 17.49 -12.46 -12.64
N LEU A 150 17.27 -12.19 -11.34
CA LEU A 150 16.16 -12.75 -10.57
C LEU A 150 14.80 -12.29 -11.10
N GLU A 151 14.66 -11.03 -11.50
CA GLU A 151 13.44 -10.56 -12.16
C GLU A 151 13.15 -11.34 -13.43
N ASP A 152 14.15 -11.59 -14.27
CA ASP A 152 13.97 -12.32 -15.53
C ASP A 152 13.59 -13.79 -15.30
N ALA A 153 14.05 -14.37 -14.20
CA ALA A 153 13.81 -15.76 -13.85
C ALA A 153 12.46 -16.00 -13.15
N VAL A 154 11.92 -15.00 -12.45
CA VAL A 154 10.76 -15.15 -11.56
C VAL A 154 9.51 -14.45 -12.08
N LEU A 155 9.65 -13.30 -12.75
CA LEU A 155 8.49 -12.57 -13.26
C LEU A 155 7.93 -13.26 -14.51
N ALA A 156 6.61 -13.26 -14.63
CA ALA A 156 5.94 -13.77 -15.81
C ALA A 156 6.33 -12.96 -17.06
N ASP A 157 6.39 -13.64 -18.22
CA ASP A 157 6.72 -13.02 -19.51
C ASP A 157 5.81 -11.82 -19.82
N GLU A 158 4.54 -11.87 -19.38
CA GLU A 158 3.59 -10.75 -19.49
C GLU A 158 4.10 -9.48 -18.83
N LEU A 159 4.63 -9.59 -17.61
CA LEU A 159 5.14 -8.46 -16.84
C LEU A 159 6.44 -7.95 -17.44
N LEU A 160 7.33 -8.84 -17.87
CA LEU A 160 8.62 -8.47 -18.46
C LEU A 160 8.48 -7.65 -19.75
N ARG A 161 7.32 -7.74 -20.44
CA ARG A 161 7.00 -6.91 -21.60
C ARG A 161 6.62 -5.47 -21.24
N HIS A 162 6.37 -5.16 -19.97
CA HIS A 162 6.08 -3.79 -19.55
C HIS A 162 7.34 -2.93 -19.57
N PRO A 163 7.24 -1.66 -20.01
CA PRO A 163 8.34 -0.72 -19.85
C PRO A 163 8.72 -0.55 -18.38
N ARG A 164 9.98 -0.18 -18.16
CA ARG A 164 10.53 0.12 -16.84
C ARG A 164 10.44 1.62 -16.59
N ALA A 165 10.03 2.01 -15.39
CA ALA A 165 10.16 3.39 -14.96
C ALA A 165 11.64 3.78 -14.85
N ALA A 166 11.93 5.08 -15.04
CA ALA A 166 13.29 5.61 -14.90
C ALA A 166 13.79 5.51 -13.46
N ASP A 167 12.91 5.84 -12.50
CA ASP A 167 13.12 5.75 -11.06
C ASP A 167 11.77 5.49 -10.34
N TRP A 168 11.80 5.45 -9.00
CA TRP A 168 10.61 5.23 -8.16
C TRP A 168 9.63 6.40 -8.18
N GLU A 169 10.11 7.61 -8.42
CA GLU A 169 9.31 8.84 -8.44
C GLU A 169 8.47 8.91 -9.72
N ALA A 170 9.09 8.62 -10.87
CA ALA A 170 8.42 8.47 -12.15
C ALA A 170 7.42 7.29 -12.15
N LEU A 171 7.75 6.18 -11.46
CA LEU A 171 6.82 5.07 -11.28
C LEU A 171 5.57 5.52 -10.53
N LEU A 172 5.75 6.21 -9.40
CA LEU A 172 4.66 6.70 -8.57
C LEU A 172 3.78 7.69 -9.34
N ASP A 173 4.37 8.67 -10.02
CA ASP A 173 3.63 9.65 -10.82
C ASP A 173 2.74 8.98 -11.86
N ALA A 174 3.31 8.07 -12.66
CA ALA A 174 2.59 7.38 -13.71
C ALA A 174 1.45 6.52 -13.14
N SER A 175 1.71 5.80 -12.05
CA SER A 175 0.71 5.00 -11.34
C SER A 175 -0.44 5.82 -10.81
N MET A 176 -0.14 6.94 -10.15
CA MET A 176 -1.15 7.81 -9.58
C MET A 176 -1.96 8.51 -10.67
N ALA A 177 -1.33 8.95 -11.76
CA ALA A 177 -2.02 9.49 -12.92
C ALA A 177 -2.98 8.46 -13.55
N ALA A 178 -2.52 7.22 -13.75
CA ALA A 178 -3.36 6.13 -14.27
C ALA A 178 -4.56 5.84 -13.34
N GLY A 179 -4.33 5.78 -12.02
CA GLY A 179 -5.37 5.58 -11.02
C GLY A 179 -6.40 6.71 -10.97
N LEU A 180 -5.94 7.97 -11.07
CA LEU A 180 -6.83 9.14 -11.11
C LEU A 180 -7.66 9.18 -12.39
N SER A 181 -7.07 8.88 -13.55
CA SER A 181 -7.75 8.91 -14.85
C SER A 181 -8.87 7.86 -14.98
N THR A 182 -8.74 6.74 -14.25
CA THR A 182 -9.70 5.64 -14.26
C THR A 182 -10.63 5.64 -13.03
N ALA A 183 -10.47 6.61 -12.13
CA ALA A 183 -11.21 6.68 -10.88
C ALA A 183 -12.72 6.83 -11.13
N GLN A 184 -13.52 5.92 -10.57
CA GLN A 184 -14.99 5.97 -10.62
C GLN A 184 -15.57 5.99 -9.20
N THR A 185 -15.41 7.14 -8.54
CA THR A 185 -15.90 7.32 -7.16
C THR A 185 -17.44 7.27 -7.09
N PRO A 186 -18.04 7.10 -5.90
CA PRO A 186 -19.49 7.19 -5.74
C PRO A 186 -20.10 8.47 -6.31
N LEU A 187 -19.39 9.60 -6.22
CA LEU A 187 -19.84 10.87 -6.79
C LEU A 187 -19.83 10.88 -8.31
N HIS A 188 -18.84 10.26 -8.97
CA HIS A 188 -18.85 10.12 -10.43
C HIS A 188 -20.11 9.42 -10.90
N ARG A 189 -20.44 8.28 -10.27
CA ARG A 189 -21.64 7.49 -10.60
C ARG A 189 -22.94 8.26 -10.34
N ALA A 190 -23.04 8.92 -9.18
CA ALA A 190 -24.20 9.73 -8.83
C ALA A 190 -24.39 10.91 -9.79
N LEU A 191 -23.30 11.61 -10.15
CA LEU A 191 -23.34 12.76 -11.04
C LEU A 191 -23.73 12.37 -12.46
N ALA A 192 -23.14 11.29 -13.00
CA ALA A 192 -23.50 10.77 -14.32
C ALA A 192 -24.98 10.36 -14.37
N GLY A 193 -25.47 9.66 -13.34
CA GLY A 193 -26.89 9.28 -13.26
C GLY A 193 -27.84 10.47 -13.07
N TYR A 194 -27.41 11.52 -12.36
CA TYR A 194 -28.23 12.71 -12.09
C TYR A 194 -28.32 13.66 -13.29
N THR A 195 -27.22 13.82 -14.03
CA THR A 195 -27.12 14.76 -15.17
C THR A 195 -27.39 14.10 -16.53
N GLY A 196 -27.21 12.78 -16.63
CA GLY A 196 -27.21 12.07 -17.91
C GLY A 196 -25.99 12.38 -18.79
N GLN A 197 -24.96 13.03 -18.24
CA GLN A 197 -23.75 13.46 -18.93
C GLN A 197 -22.49 12.80 -18.32
N PRO A 198 -21.33 12.84 -19.00
CA PRO A 198 -20.07 12.43 -18.40
C PRO A 198 -19.80 13.17 -17.08
N ALA A 199 -19.38 12.44 -16.06
CA ALA A 199 -19.11 13.00 -14.73
C ALA A 199 -17.77 13.75 -14.70
N THR A 200 -17.78 15.01 -15.11
CA THR A 200 -16.61 15.91 -15.08
C THR A 200 -16.63 16.80 -13.85
N LEU A 201 -15.45 17.33 -13.47
CA LEU A 201 -15.36 18.31 -12.39
C LEU A 201 -16.19 19.57 -12.71
N SER A 202 -16.13 20.07 -13.95
CA SER A 202 -16.94 21.23 -14.36
C SER A 202 -18.44 20.98 -14.16
N ALA A 203 -18.95 19.83 -14.61
CA ALA A 203 -20.37 19.49 -14.44
C ALA A 203 -20.78 19.39 -12.97
N LEU A 204 -19.87 18.91 -12.09
CA LEU A 204 -20.11 18.90 -10.66
C LEU A 204 -20.21 20.32 -10.09
N LEU A 205 -19.26 21.20 -10.45
CA LEU A 205 -19.24 22.58 -9.97
C LEU A 205 -20.49 23.34 -10.44
N ASP A 206 -20.93 23.12 -11.67
CA ASP A 206 -22.17 23.73 -12.19
C ASP A 206 -23.41 23.26 -11.40
N VAL A 207 -23.47 21.97 -11.03
CA VAL A 207 -24.54 21.43 -10.15
C VAL A 207 -24.50 22.04 -8.76
N ILE A 208 -23.31 22.34 -8.23
CA ILE A 208 -23.15 23.02 -6.94
C ILE A 208 -23.64 24.47 -7.04
N ASP A 209 -23.22 25.19 -8.08
CA ASP A 209 -23.59 26.59 -8.33
C ASP A 209 -25.10 26.76 -8.53
N ASP A 210 -25.77 25.77 -9.14
CA ASP A 210 -27.22 25.71 -9.26
C ASP A 210 -27.96 25.40 -7.94
N GLY A 211 -27.23 25.25 -6.82
CA GLY A 211 -27.79 24.92 -5.52
C GLY A 211 -28.30 23.47 -5.40
N ARG A 212 -27.84 22.57 -6.27
CA ARG A 212 -28.35 21.19 -6.38
C ARG A 212 -27.45 20.13 -5.71
N LEU A 213 -26.34 20.53 -5.08
CA LEU A 213 -25.40 19.62 -4.37
C LEU A 213 -26.11 18.60 -3.49
N TRP A 214 -27.01 19.06 -2.62
CA TRP A 214 -27.64 18.17 -1.63
C TRP A 214 -28.66 17.21 -2.26
N ARG A 215 -29.29 17.58 -3.39
CA ARG A 215 -30.14 16.67 -4.17
C ARG A 215 -29.31 15.61 -4.90
N LEU A 216 -28.12 15.98 -5.38
CA LEU A 216 -27.16 15.02 -5.92
C LEU A 216 -26.67 14.06 -4.83
N ALA A 217 -26.40 14.55 -3.63
CA ALA A 217 -25.93 13.73 -2.51
C ALA A 217 -26.93 12.63 -2.09
N GLU A 218 -28.23 12.83 -2.28
CA GLU A 218 -29.26 11.80 -2.08
C GLU A 218 -29.12 10.59 -3.03
N LYS A 219 -28.33 10.72 -4.11
CA LYS A 219 -28.05 9.63 -5.08
C LYS A 219 -26.78 8.84 -4.74
N LEU A 220 -26.06 9.22 -3.69
CA LEU A 220 -24.90 8.46 -3.23
C LEU A 220 -25.33 7.10 -2.64
N PRO A 221 -24.43 6.11 -2.56
CA PRO A 221 -24.66 4.91 -1.76
C PRO A 221 -24.68 5.32 -0.27
N LEU A 222 -25.89 5.34 0.31
CA LEU A 222 -26.12 5.75 1.70
C LEU A 222 -26.11 4.55 2.64
N SER A 223 -25.62 4.75 3.87
CA SER A 223 -25.90 3.82 4.96
C SER A 223 -27.38 3.94 5.40
N PRO A 224 -27.93 2.94 6.12
CA PRO A 224 -29.29 3.02 6.65
C PRO A 224 -29.53 4.28 7.51
N GLU A 225 -28.54 4.66 8.32
CA GLU A 225 -28.58 5.84 9.18
C GLU A 225 -28.59 7.12 8.36
N ALA A 226 -27.74 7.20 7.33
CA ALA A 226 -27.68 8.34 6.43
C ALA A 226 -28.99 8.51 5.65
N ALA A 227 -29.61 7.41 5.19
CA ALA A 227 -30.88 7.44 4.45
C ALA A 227 -32.07 7.88 5.33
N ALA A 228 -32.01 7.63 6.64
CA ALA A 228 -33.04 8.05 7.59
C ALA A 228 -32.86 9.51 8.07
N ALA A 229 -31.65 10.06 7.96
CA ALA A 229 -31.33 11.41 8.40
C ALA A 229 -31.94 12.49 7.47
N LYS A 230 -32.15 13.69 8.03
CA LYS A 230 -32.66 14.86 7.29
C LYS A 230 -31.87 16.12 7.63
N GLY A 231 -31.92 17.11 6.73
CA GLY A 231 -31.31 18.42 6.95
C GLY A 231 -29.82 18.33 7.25
N ARG A 232 -29.36 19.02 8.32
CA ARG A 232 -27.95 19.07 8.72
C ARG A 232 -27.37 17.68 9.01
N ALA A 233 -28.12 16.80 9.68
CA ALA A 233 -27.62 15.47 10.03
C ALA A 233 -27.28 14.65 8.78
N PHE A 234 -28.14 14.69 7.74
CA PHE A 234 -27.86 14.06 6.45
C PHE A 234 -26.56 14.58 5.83
N ARG A 235 -26.38 15.91 5.82
CA ARG A 235 -25.18 16.56 5.24
C ARG A 235 -23.90 16.08 5.91
N GLU A 236 -23.89 15.98 7.23
CA GLU A 236 -22.71 15.50 7.98
C GLU A 236 -22.39 14.03 7.69
N PHE A 237 -23.39 13.17 7.46
CA PHE A 237 -23.16 11.79 7.05
C PHE A 237 -22.51 11.67 5.66
N VAL A 238 -22.94 12.49 4.69
CA VAL A 238 -22.46 12.38 3.29
C VAL A 238 -21.20 13.18 3.02
N ARG A 239 -20.89 14.20 3.82
CA ARG A 239 -19.74 15.11 3.64
C ARG A 239 -18.40 14.38 3.49
N PRO A 240 -18.06 13.33 4.27
CA PRO A 240 -16.79 12.61 4.08
C PRO A 240 -16.66 11.92 2.70
N VAL A 241 -17.76 11.36 2.18
CA VAL A 241 -17.78 10.72 0.86
C VAL A 241 -17.67 11.75 -0.26
N LEU A 242 -18.40 12.86 -0.12
CA LEU A 242 -18.33 13.99 -1.06
C LEU A 242 -16.92 14.59 -1.09
N ARG A 243 -16.34 14.88 0.08
CA ARG A 243 -15.00 15.48 0.21
C ARG A 243 -13.93 14.64 -0.47
N ARG A 244 -13.88 13.34 -0.17
CA ARG A 244 -12.95 12.41 -0.81
C ARG A 244 -13.15 12.36 -2.32
N SER A 245 -14.41 12.26 -2.76
CA SER A 245 -14.73 12.13 -4.18
C SER A 245 -14.43 13.40 -4.98
N LEU A 246 -14.79 14.57 -4.45
CA LEU A 246 -14.48 15.87 -5.05
C LEU A 246 -12.96 16.08 -5.11
N ARG A 247 -12.23 15.78 -4.02
CA ARG A 247 -10.76 15.81 -4.03
C ARG A 247 -10.17 14.92 -5.12
N THR A 248 -10.69 13.70 -5.32
CA THR A 248 -10.25 12.83 -6.43
C THR A 248 -10.49 13.47 -7.79
N MET A 249 -11.66 14.07 -8.03
CA MET A 249 -11.97 14.74 -9.30
C MET A 249 -11.04 15.94 -9.55
N VAL A 250 -10.76 16.73 -8.51
CA VAL A 250 -9.83 17.86 -8.60
C VAL A 250 -8.42 17.36 -8.91
N LEU A 251 -7.91 16.39 -8.16
CA LEU A 251 -6.57 15.83 -8.42
C LEU A 251 -6.47 15.21 -9.82
N ALA A 252 -7.52 14.57 -10.33
CA ALA A 252 -7.55 14.07 -11.69
C ALA A 252 -7.45 15.20 -12.74
N GLU A 253 -8.09 16.34 -12.50
CA GLU A 253 -7.98 17.53 -13.37
C GLU A 253 -6.59 18.18 -13.33
N PHE A 254 -5.95 18.26 -12.16
CA PHE A 254 -4.56 18.72 -12.07
C PHE A 254 -3.61 17.73 -12.74
N SER A 255 -3.83 16.43 -12.55
CA SER A 255 -3.02 15.36 -13.15
C SER A 255 -3.11 15.36 -14.68
N SER A 256 -4.31 15.55 -15.26
CA SER A 256 -4.49 15.55 -16.72
C SER A 256 -3.79 16.72 -17.42
N ARG A 257 -3.46 17.76 -16.66
CA ARG A 257 -2.76 18.97 -17.12
C ARG A 257 -1.29 19.00 -16.74
N SER A 258 -0.76 17.93 -16.15
CA SER A 258 0.62 17.85 -15.65
C SER A 258 0.96 18.95 -14.62
N LEU A 259 -0.03 19.30 -13.79
CA LEU A 259 0.07 20.31 -12.73
C LEU A 259 0.05 19.68 -11.34
N LEU A 260 0.58 18.48 -11.21
CA LEU A 260 0.90 17.89 -9.91
C LEU A 260 2.05 16.90 -10.09
N HIS A 261 2.74 16.64 -8.99
CA HIS A 261 3.75 15.61 -8.88
C HIS A 261 3.59 14.89 -7.53
N TRP A 262 3.98 13.64 -7.43
CA TRP A 262 3.88 12.82 -6.23
C TRP A 262 5.24 12.56 -5.59
N GLU A 263 5.41 13.06 -4.37
CA GLU A 263 6.62 12.80 -3.60
C GLU A 263 6.63 11.34 -3.11
N PHE A 264 7.62 10.59 -3.58
CA PHE A 264 7.87 9.22 -3.16
C PHE A 264 8.56 9.17 -1.79
N SER A 265 8.18 8.18 -0.97
CA SER A 265 8.84 7.90 0.30
C SER A 265 8.74 6.42 0.66
N TRP A 266 9.78 5.90 1.29
CA TRP A 266 9.79 4.54 1.86
C TRP A 266 9.14 4.46 3.25
N THR A 267 8.99 5.61 3.93
CA THR A 267 8.57 5.67 5.33
C THR A 267 7.25 6.40 5.53
N ARG A 268 6.75 7.07 4.49
CA ARG A 268 5.52 7.87 4.53
C ARG A 268 4.64 7.55 3.33
N PRO A 269 3.32 7.70 3.45
CA PRO A 269 2.43 7.66 2.29
C PRO A 269 2.84 8.69 1.22
N ALA A 270 2.57 8.35 -0.05
CA ALA A 270 2.75 9.26 -1.16
C ALA A 270 2.04 10.59 -0.91
N THR A 271 2.74 11.70 -1.13
CA THR A 271 2.21 13.05 -0.89
C THR A 271 2.13 13.80 -2.21
N VAL A 272 0.95 14.33 -2.53
CA VAL A 272 0.77 15.17 -3.72
C VAL A 272 1.40 16.54 -3.50
N ARG A 273 2.08 17.05 -4.53
CA ARG A 273 2.66 18.39 -4.61
C ARG A 273 2.05 19.13 -5.79
N LEU A 274 1.54 20.33 -5.54
CA LEU A 274 0.97 21.21 -6.57
C LEU A 274 2.00 22.27 -7.01
N PRO A 275 2.04 22.69 -8.28
CA PRO A 275 3.01 23.63 -8.81
C PRO A 275 2.81 25.05 -8.26
N GLY A 276 3.93 25.75 -8.06
CA GLY A 276 3.96 27.21 -7.97
C GLY A 276 3.62 27.84 -6.61
N TRP A 277 3.60 27.08 -5.51
CA TRP A 277 3.41 27.68 -4.18
C TRP A 277 4.61 27.33 -3.30
N SER A 278 5.77 27.87 -3.67
CA SER A 278 6.90 27.98 -2.76
C SER A 278 6.50 28.96 -1.65
N SER A 279 6.04 28.45 -0.52
CA SER A 279 5.87 29.25 0.68
C SER A 279 7.25 29.68 1.20
N GLU A 280 7.74 30.84 0.75
CA GLU A 280 8.78 31.59 1.47
C GLU A 280 8.17 32.46 2.60
N THR A 281 6.85 32.54 2.76
CA THR A 281 6.21 33.20 3.92
C THR A 281 4.85 32.59 4.32
N GLN A 282 4.81 32.07 5.55
CA GLN A 282 3.73 31.85 6.54
C GLN A 282 2.31 31.35 6.12
N ASP A 283 2.10 30.09 6.49
CA ASP A 283 0.96 29.50 7.25
C ASP A 283 0.00 28.52 6.58
N ALA A 284 -0.06 28.42 5.26
CA ALA A 284 -0.78 27.31 4.61
C ALA A 284 -0.24 27.04 3.20
N GLY A 285 0.35 25.86 2.96
CA GLY A 285 0.84 25.45 1.64
C GLY A 285 -0.28 25.27 0.60
N PRO A 286 0.03 25.05 -0.68
CA PRO A 286 -0.96 24.84 -1.75
C PRO A 286 -1.95 23.73 -1.45
N GLU A 287 -1.51 22.68 -0.76
CA GLU A 287 -2.38 21.57 -0.37
C GLU A 287 -3.43 21.99 0.66
N ALA A 288 -3.10 22.95 1.53
CA ALA A 288 -4.02 23.48 2.53
C ALA A 288 -5.08 24.40 1.87
N ALA A 289 -4.68 25.25 0.92
CA ALA A 289 -5.65 26.04 0.17
C ALA A 289 -6.56 25.20 -0.73
N LEU A 290 -6.05 24.12 -1.34
CA LEU A 290 -6.91 23.15 -2.02
C LEU A 290 -7.91 22.52 -1.04
N GLN A 291 -7.46 22.17 0.16
CA GLN A 291 -8.32 21.61 1.19
C GLN A 291 -9.43 22.61 1.60
N GLU A 292 -9.08 23.87 1.84
CA GLU A 292 -10.04 24.93 2.15
C GLU A 292 -11.04 25.16 1.01
N ALA A 293 -10.58 25.17 -0.24
CA ALA A 293 -11.45 25.33 -1.40
C ALA A 293 -12.43 24.16 -1.58
N VAL A 294 -11.98 22.92 -1.34
CA VAL A 294 -12.85 21.73 -1.32
C VAL A 294 -13.87 21.81 -0.18
N ASP A 295 -13.45 22.25 1.00
CA ASP A 295 -14.32 22.37 2.16
C ASP A 295 -15.37 23.49 1.97
N ALA A 296 -14.99 24.61 1.32
CA ALA A 296 -15.89 25.69 0.92
C ALA A 296 -16.94 25.24 -0.12
N ALA A 297 -16.53 24.47 -1.13
CA ALA A 297 -17.43 23.92 -2.15
C ALA A 297 -18.45 22.91 -1.59
N LEU A 298 -18.20 22.38 -0.38
CA LEU A 298 -19.09 21.45 0.29
C LEU A 298 -19.80 22.05 1.51
N ALA A 299 -19.56 23.33 1.85
CA ALA A 299 -20.18 23.99 3.00
C ALA A 299 -21.72 23.97 2.93
N ASP A 300 -22.39 24.22 4.06
CA ASP A 300 -23.86 24.28 4.10
C ASP A 300 -24.45 25.29 3.08
N HIS A 301 -23.70 26.37 2.85
CA HIS A 301 -23.84 27.30 1.75
C HIS A 301 -22.61 27.13 0.85
N PRO A 302 -22.68 26.28 -0.19
CA PRO A 302 -21.53 25.99 -1.04
C PRO A 302 -20.99 27.23 -1.76
N ASP A 303 -19.67 27.36 -1.82
CA ASP A 303 -18.98 28.35 -2.64
C ASP A 303 -17.92 27.65 -3.50
N THR A 304 -18.11 27.63 -4.83
CA THR A 304 -17.15 27.01 -5.76
C THR A 304 -16.08 27.98 -6.24
N THR A 305 -16.20 29.28 -5.94
CA THR A 305 -15.32 30.34 -6.43
C THR A 305 -13.85 30.08 -6.10
N PRO A 306 -13.48 29.71 -4.86
CA PRO A 306 -12.08 29.42 -4.52
C PRO A 306 -11.55 28.23 -5.31
N LEU A 307 -12.36 27.19 -5.49
CA LEU A 307 -11.95 25.99 -6.21
C LEU A 307 -11.76 26.28 -7.71
N ARG A 308 -12.68 27.03 -8.33
CA ARG A 308 -12.57 27.46 -9.73
C ARG A 308 -11.36 28.36 -9.97
N ALA A 309 -10.99 29.19 -9.00
CA ALA A 309 -9.80 30.06 -9.08
C ALA A 309 -8.48 29.27 -9.02
N LEU A 310 -8.47 28.12 -8.33
CA LEU A 310 -7.32 27.21 -8.29
C LEU A 310 -7.19 26.37 -9.57
N LEU A 311 -8.31 26.11 -10.25
CA LEU A 311 -8.30 25.35 -11.50
C LEU A 311 -7.69 26.20 -12.61
N PRO A 312 -6.82 25.63 -13.46
CA PRO A 312 -6.27 26.37 -14.58
C PRO A 312 -7.41 26.69 -15.57
N PRO A 313 -7.31 27.78 -16.36
CA PRO A 313 -8.32 28.10 -17.35
C PRO A 313 -8.55 26.89 -18.28
N ALA A 314 -9.81 26.58 -18.57
CA ALA A 314 -10.14 25.43 -19.41
C ALA A 314 -9.46 25.56 -20.77
N THR A 315 -8.79 24.48 -21.21
CA THR A 315 -8.30 24.40 -22.58
C THR A 315 -9.51 24.36 -23.50
N GLN A 316 -9.68 25.38 -24.35
CA GLN A 316 -10.68 25.31 -25.42
C GLN A 316 -10.32 24.13 -26.33
N PRO A 317 -11.26 23.22 -26.65
CA PRO A 317 -11.03 22.22 -27.66
C PRO A 317 -10.80 22.92 -29.00
N ALA A 318 -9.72 22.54 -29.69
CA ALA A 318 -9.44 22.95 -31.07
C ALA A 318 -10.38 22.27 -32.06
#